data_AF-A0A9P5AI35-F1
#
_entry.id   AF-A0A9P5AI35-F1
#
_cell.length_a   1.000
_cell.length_b   1.000
_cell.length_c   1.000
_cell.angle_alpha   90.00
_cell.angle_beta   90.00
_cell.angle_gamma   90.00
#
_symmetry.space_group_name_H-M   'P 1'
#
loop_
_entity.id
_entity.type
_entity.pdbx_description
1 polymer ?
#
loop_
_entity_poly.entity_id
_entity_poly.type
_entity_poly.pdbx_seq_one_letter_code
_entity_poly.pdbx_strand_id
1 'polypeptide(L)'
;MTPKRLATYIERIKEANQQSSQNLPRPFNNDTATQPPLLKPGVNRILLYPGSFNPPHLGHFNLLKHVFYNAGGDLQLRAAIIINTDDERLGIKMKRKGTGIVLPRERRANLWRGNSTADWVWVYDNTEASWPEFRNKLVSEVKKDGIDLRCILLFGPDAITAEGGYNPECWDCGDAITCDTELIAHKDRLRYEQGLRARAQENGGASEEALKVHLDHIYSISICRQSRVKPKGTVRFIPCDLDKRPTNPPSCTKIRQVIENSPHEEWEKKLQGVVLNPSLFIQYLKELPPIKHKNPTEPKEFKETKDDLAKRN
;
A
#
# COMPACT_ATOMS: atom_id res chain seq x y z
N MET A 1 -4.04 32.75 -8.50
CA MET A 1 -2.74 32.04 -8.58
C MET A 1 -2.92 30.83 -9.49
N THR A 2 -2.09 30.69 -10.52
CA THR A 2 -2.18 29.59 -11.50
C THR A 2 -1.83 28.25 -10.85
N PRO A 3 -2.58 27.15 -11.10
CA PRO A 3 -2.22 25.83 -10.60
C PRO A 3 -0.80 25.41 -11.03
N LYS A 4 -0.03 24.85 -10.10
CA LYS A 4 1.36 24.44 -10.34
C LYS A 4 1.48 22.92 -10.36
N ARG A 5 2.25 22.36 -11.29
CA ARG A 5 2.44 20.91 -11.37
C ARG A 5 3.37 20.42 -10.26
N LEU A 6 2.98 19.37 -9.54
CA LEU A 6 3.81 18.78 -8.48
C LEU A 6 5.15 18.27 -9.04
N ALA A 7 5.15 17.71 -10.26
CA ALA A 7 6.36 17.21 -10.92
C ALA A 7 7.45 18.29 -11.06
N THR A 8 7.09 19.55 -11.32
CA THR A 8 8.05 20.66 -11.47
C THR A 8 8.88 20.88 -10.21
N TYR A 9 8.28 20.73 -9.03
CA TYR A 9 9.01 20.84 -7.77
C TYR A 9 9.98 19.68 -7.54
N ILE A 10 9.55 18.46 -7.91
CA ILE A 10 10.39 17.27 -7.81
C ILE A 10 11.61 17.38 -8.74
N GLU A 11 11.42 17.86 -9.96
CA GLU A 11 12.51 18.05 -10.93
C GLU A 11 13.57 19.02 -10.42
N ARG A 12 13.17 20.19 -9.89
CA ARG A 12 14.11 21.16 -9.30
C ARG A 12 14.97 20.54 -8.20
N ILE A 13 14.38 19.68 -7.37
CA ILE A 13 15.11 19.00 -6.29
C ILE A 13 16.10 17.97 -6.87
N LYS A 14 15.69 17.23 -7.89
CA LYS A 14 16.56 16.26 -8.58
C LYS A 14 17.75 16.96 -9.23
N GLU A 15 17.50 18.06 -9.94
CA GLU A 15 18.52 18.91 -10.58
C GLU A 15 19.50 19.47 -9.54
N ALA A 16 18.98 20.06 -8.45
CA ALA A 16 19.80 20.64 -7.40
C ALA A 16 20.68 19.60 -6.66
N ASN A 17 20.21 18.36 -6.54
CA ASN A 17 20.96 17.28 -5.91
C ASN A 17 21.97 16.61 -6.86
N GLN A 18 22.15 17.11 -8.10
CA GLN A 18 23.02 16.52 -9.11
C GLN A 18 22.76 15.01 -9.35
N GLN A 19 21.54 14.55 -9.05
CA GLN A 19 21.14 13.20 -9.38
C GLN A 19 21.08 13.13 -10.90
N SER A 20 22.02 12.41 -11.52
CA SER A 20 22.21 12.42 -12.98
C SER A 20 20.86 12.22 -13.67
N SER A 21 20.42 13.24 -14.39
CA SER A 21 19.19 13.27 -15.21
C SER A 21 19.27 12.34 -16.43
N GLN A 22 20.16 11.36 -16.43
CA GLN A 22 20.25 10.40 -17.52
C GLN A 22 19.10 9.39 -17.39
N ASN A 23 18.05 9.66 -18.17
CA ASN A 23 16.99 8.75 -18.62
C ASN A 23 15.82 8.41 -17.68
N LEU A 24 15.66 9.02 -16.50
CA LEU A 24 14.43 8.79 -15.71
C LEU A 24 13.28 9.67 -16.22
N PRO A 25 12.12 9.08 -16.58
CA PRO A 25 10.98 9.85 -17.05
C PRO A 25 10.50 10.81 -15.96
N ARG A 26 9.92 11.92 -16.41
CA ARG A 26 9.34 12.92 -15.52
C ARG A 26 8.32 12.27 -14.56
N PRO A 27 8.35 12.58 -13.25
CA PRO A 27 7.39 12.07 -12.28
C PRO A 27 5.95 12.24 -12.75
N PHE A 28 5.06 11.36 -12.31
CA PHE A 28 3.62 11.46 -12.60
C PHE A 28 3.29 11.42 -14.09
N ASN A 29 4.06 10.64 -14.87
CA ASN A 29 3.99 10.56 -16.33
C ASN A 29 4.04 11.93 -17.02
N ASN A 30 4.61 12.98 -16.41
CA ASN A 30 4.27 14.37 -16.74
C ASN A 30 4.93 14.96 -18.01
N ASP A 31 5.26 14.11 -18.98
CA ASP A 31 5.43 14.47 -20.40
C ASP A 31 4.28 13.93 -21.27
N THR A 32 3.53 12.95 -20.77
CA THR A 32 2.41 12.27 -21.46
C THR A 32 1.11 12.23 -20.64
N ALA A 33 1.12 12.74 -19.40
CA ALA A 33 -0.03 12.72 -18.50
C ALA A 33 -1.20 13.56 -19.02
N THR A 34 -2.38 12.93 -19.04
CA THR A 34 -3.66 13.59 -19.36
C THR A 34 -4.18 14.44 -18.21
N GLN A 35 -3.96 13.99 -16.96
CA GLN A 35 -4.41 14.64 -15.74
C GLN A 35 -3.25 14.75 -14.73
N PRO A 36 -2.27 15.63 -14.97
CA PRO A 36 -1.13 15.75 -14.09
C PRO A 36 -1.53 16.30 -12.70
N PRO A 37 -0.83 15.90 -11.61
CA PRO A 37 -1.08 16.44 -10.28
C PRO A 37 -0.84 17.94 -10.19
N LEU A 38 -1.92 18.70 -10.03
CA LEU A 38 -1.90 20.15 -9.86
C LEU A 38 -2.06 20.52 -8.39
N LEU A 39 -1.14 21.32 -7.88
CA LEU A 39 -1.21 21.97 -6.58
C LEU A 39 -2.05 23.24 -6.69
N LYS A 40 -2.92 23.44 -5.70
CA LYS A 40 -3.78 24.62 -5.56
C LYS A 40 -3.37 25.45 -4.33
N PRO A 41 -3.77 26.72 -4.21
CA PRO A 41 -3.61 27.47 -2.96
C PRO A 41 -4.21 26.72 -1.76
N GLY A 42 -3.57 26.82 -0.60
CA GLY A 42 -4.00 26.13 0.62
C GLY A 42 -3.35 24.77 0.84
N VAL A 43 -4.06 23.87 1.53
CA VAL A 43 -3.56 22.55 1.93
C VAL A 43 -3.77 21.53 0.81
N ASN A 44 -2.67 20.93 0.38
CA ASN A 44 -2.63 19.83 -0.57
C ASN A 44 -2.07 18.61 0.13
N ARG A 45 -2.64 17.43 -0.17
CA ARG A 45 -2.16 16.18 0.43
C ARG A 45 -1.65 15.22 -0.63
N ILE A 46 -0.58 14.52 -0.30
CA ILE A 46 -0.05 13.41 -1.08
C ILE A 46 -0.12 12.13 -0.27
N LEU A 47 -0.52 11.05 -0.93
CA LEU A 47 -0.60 9.74 -0.32
C LEU A 47 0.77 9.06 -0.41
N LEU A 48 1.34 8.70 0.74
CA LEU A 48 2.60 7.99 0.82
C LEU A 48 2.32 6.50 0.96
N TYR A 49 2.78 5.67 0.02
CA TYR A 49 2.53 4.24 0.06
C TYR A 49 3.83 3.43 0.09
N PRO A 50 4.42 3.27 1.28
CA PRO A 50 5.62 2.48 1.43
C PRO A 50 5.31 0.99 1.55
N GLY A 51 6.21 0.17 1.05
CA GLY A 51 6.05 -1.27 1.14
C GLY A 51 7.22 -2.07 0.61
N SER A 52 7.26 -3.34 1.02
CA SER A 52 8.23 -4.29 0.48
C SER A 52 7.97 -4.57 -0.99
N PHE A 53 6.70 -4.66 -1.40
CA PHE A 53 6.26 -4.89 -2.78
C PHE A 53 7.10 -5.96 -3.49
N ASN A 54 7.17 -7.16 -2.92
CA ASN A 54 8.08 -8.21 -3.33
C ASN A 54 7.33 -9.49 -3.77
N PRO A 55 6.77 -9.51 -5.00
CA PRO A 55 6.66 -8.41 -5.97
C PRO A 55 5.43 -7.50 -5.73
N PRO A 56 5.31 -6.32 -6.38
CA PRO A 56 4.05 -5.59 -6.43
C PRO A 56 2.99 -6.38 -7.21
N HIS A 57 1.72 -6.18 -6.88
CA HIS A 57 0.61 -6.95 -7.42
C HIS A 57 -0.65 -6.11 -7.50
N LEU A 58 -1.65 -6.59 -8.26
CA LEU A 58 -2.87 -5.83 -8.56
C LEU A 58 -3.63 -5.42 -7.31
N GLY A 59 -3.58 -6.22 -6.24
CA GLY A 59 -4.15 -5.86 -4.93
C GLY A 59 -3.57 -4.57 -4.34
N HIS A 60 -2.25 -4.35 -4.44
CA HIS A 60 -1.63 -3.10 -3.98
C HIS A 60 -2.10 -1.91 -4.81
N PHE A 61 -2.17 -2.07 -6.14
CA PHE A 61 -2.63 -0.99 -7.02
C PHE A 61 -4.12 -0.67 -6.82
N ASN A 62 -4.96 -1.69 -6.65
CA ASN A 62 -6.37 -1.52 -6.39
C ASN A 62 -6.63 -0.85 -5.03
N LEU A 63 -5.86 -1.20 -3.99
CA LEU A 63 -5.90 -0.50 -2.71
C LEU A 63 -5.55 0.98 -2.90
N LEU A 64 -4.43 1.27 -3.56
CA LEU A 64 -3.99 2.63 -3.81
C LEU A 64 -5.03 3.44 -4.59
N LYS A 65 -5.56 2.86 -5.67
CA LYS A 65 -6.60 3.45 -6.51
C LYS A 65 -7.89 3.70 -5.74
N HIS A 66 -8.36 2.71 -4.97
CA HIS A 66 -9.56 2.82 -4.16
C HIS A 66 -9.46 3.95 -3.15
N VAL A 67 -8.37 4.00 -2.40
CA VAL A 67 -8.13 5.07 -1.42
C VAL A 67 -8.05 6.42 -2.11
N PHE A 68 -7.30 6.55 -3.20
CA PHE A 68 -7.13 7.83 -3.88
C PHE A 68 -8.45 8.47 -4.32
N TYR A 69 -9.39 7.67 -4.83
CA TYR A 69 -10.69 8.16 -5.30
C TYR A 69 -11.77 8.25 -4.21
N ASN A 70 -11.68 7.44 -3.15
CA ASN A 70 -12.75 7.31 -2.16
C ASN A 70 -12.38 7.83 -0.76
N ALA A 71 -11.19 8.40 -0.55
CA ALA A 71 -10.79 8.88 0.76
C ALA A 71 -11.53 10.14 1.24
N GLY A 72 -12.39 10.74 0.40
CA GLY A 72 -13.14 11.96 0.72
C GLY A 72 -12.53 13.23 0.13
N GLY A 73 -13.38 14.12 -0.38
CA GLY A 73 -12.95 15.37 -1.02
C GLY A 73 -12.28 16.37 -0.06
N ASP A 74 -12.52 16.23 1.25
CA ASP A 74 -11.95 17.07 2.30
C ASP A 74 -10.42 16.92 2.43
N LEU A 75 -9.87 15.77 2.04
CA LEU A 75 -8.43 15.54 2.09
C LEU A 75 -7.66 16.28 0.99
N GLN A 76 -8.32 16.62 -0.11
CA GLN A 76 -7.68 17.24 -1.29
C GLN A 76 -6.43 16.48 -1.75
N LEU A 77 -6.54 15.15 -1.90
CA LEU A 77 -5.46 14.33 -2.42
C LEU A 77 -5.08 14.78 -3.85
N ARG A 78 -3.80 15.03 -4.09
CA ARG A 78 -3.28 15.48 -5.39
C ARG A 78 -2.50 14.41 -6.12
N ALA A 79 -1.80 13.55 -5.38
CA ALA A 79 -0.95 12.52 -5.94
C ALA A 79 -0.71 11.39 -4.93
N ALA A 80 -0.09 10.31 -5.39
CA ALA A 80 0.47 9.25 -4.57
C ALA A 80 1.94 9.00 -4.91
N ILE A 81 2.74 8.70 -3.88
CA ILE A 81 4.15 8.37 -4.00
C ILE A 81 4.37 6.98 -3.42
N ILE A 82 4.87 6.07 -4.25
CA ILE A 82 5.19 4.70 -3.87
C ILE A 82 6.66 4.65 -3.45
N ILE A 83 6.93 4.07 -2.27
CA ILE A 83 8.29 3.93 -1.74
C ILE A 83 8.60 2.45 -1.52
N ASN A 84 9.55 1.95 -2.28
CA ASN A 84 10.03 0.58 -2.16
C ASN A 84 11.01 0.49 -0.98
N THR A 85 10.72 -0.43 -0.03
CA THR A 85 11.63 -0.74 1.08
C THR A 85 13.04 -1.06 0.58
N ASP A 86 14.09 -0.61 1.26
CA ASP A 86 15.48 -0.89 0.86
C ASP A 86 15.83 -2.38 0.94
N ASP A 87 16.77 -2.82 0.10
CA ASP A 87 17.08 -4.25 -0.09
C ASP A 87 17.66 -4.91 1.16
N GLU A 88 18.45 -4.19 1.96
CA GLU A 88 18.95 -4.67 3.24
C GLU A 88 17.78 -4.98 4.21
N ARG A 89 16.86 -4.03 4.38
CA ARG A 89 15.69 -4.18 5.25
C ARG A 89 14.76 -5.29 4.75
N LEU A 90 14.58 -5.38 3.43
CA LEU A 90 13.83 -6.48 2.81
C LEU A 90 14.53 -7.84 3.07
N GLY A 91 15.85 -7.91 2.92
CA GLY A 91 16.63 -9.11 3.17
C GLY A 91 16.48 -9.61 4.61
N ILE A 92 16.58 -8.73 5.60
CA ILE A 92 16.34 -9.05 7.02
C ILE A 92 14.92 -9.59 7.22
N LYS A 93 13.91 -8.94 6.64
CA LYS A 93 12.50 -9.36 6.72
C LYS A 93 12.27 -10.74 6.10
N MET A 94 12.89 -11.03 4.96
CA MET A 94 12.72 -12.30 4.25
C MET A 94 13.47 -13.44 4.93
N LYS A 95 14.66 -13.19 5.48
CA LYS A 95 15.40 -14.18 6.30
C LYS A 95 14.55 -14.66 7.48
N ARG A 96 13.89 -13.75 8.20
CA ARG A 96 12.98 -14.10 9.32
C ARG A 96 11.79 -14.96 8.88
N LYS A 97 11.33 -14.84 7.63
CA LYS A 97 10.22 -15.64 7.09
C LYS A 97 10.65 -16.97 6.48
N GLY A 98 11.96 -17.27 6.47
CA GLY A 98 12.50 -18.58 6.13
C GLY A 98 12.44 -18.99 4.66
N THR A 99 11.77 -18.23 3.78
CA THR A 99 11.76 -18.46 2.32
C THR A 99 11.23 -17.23 1.58
N GLY A 100 11.66 -17.08 0.32
CA GLY A 100 10.98 -16.26 -0.67
C GLY A 100 11.93 -15.61 -1.66
N ILE A 101 11.41 -15.38 -2.86
CA ILE A 101 12.01 -14.53 -3.90
C ILE A 101 12.34 -13.17 -3.28
N VAL A 102 13.55 -12.66 -3.51
CA VAL A 102 13.95 -11.32 -3.07
C VAL A 102 14.33 -10.53 -4.31
N LEU A 103 13.43 -9.67 -4.76
CA LEU A 103 13.72 -8.76 -5.86
C LEU A 103 14.45 -7.51 -5.34
N PRO A 104 15.54 -7.09 -6.00
CA PRO A 104 16.15 -5.78 -5.77
C PRO A 104 15.14 -4.63 -5.89
N ARG A 105 15.41 -3.53 -5.19
CA ARG A 105 14.54 -2.34 -5.11
C ARG A 105 14.21 -1.79 -6.47
N GLU A 106 15.23 -1.68 -7.33
CA GLU A 106 15.07 -1.17 -8.69
C GLU A 106 14.13 -2.04 -9.52
N ARG A 107 14.27 -3.37 -9.46
CA ARG A 107 13.36 -4.30 -10.14
C ARG A 107 11.92 -4.15 -9.63
N ARG A 108 11.73 -4.03 -8.32
CA ARG A 108 10.40 -3.80 -7.73
C ARG A 108 9.80 -2.44 -8.14
N ALA A 109 10.62 -1.40 -8.24
CA ALA A 109 10.19 -0.10 -8.75
C ALA A 109 9.81 -0.18 -10.23
N ASN A 110 10.58 -0.89 -11.06
CA ASN A 110 10.28 -1.09 -12.48
C ASN A 110 9.00 -1.88 -12.72
N LEU A 111 8.69 -2.86 -11.86
CA LEU A 111 7.40 -3.57 -11.91
C LEU A 111 6.20 -2.66 -11.63
N TRP A 112 6.37 -1.61 -10.82
CA TRP A 112 5.35 -0.57 -10.66
C TRP A 112 5.26 0.31 -11.90
N ARG A 113 6.40 0.84 -12.39
CA ARG A 113 6.45 1.75 -13.54
C ARG A 113 5.92 1.12 -14.82
N GLY A 114 6.25 -0.15 -15.06
CA GLY A 114 5.80 -0.90 -16.23
C GLY A 114 4.28 -1.16 -16.27
N ASN A 115 3.54 -0.76 -15.22
CA ASN A 115 2.08 -0.84 -15.17
C ASN A 115 1.42 0.48 -14.72
N SER A 116 2.19 1.54 -14.41
CA SER A 116 1.62 2.77 -13.85
C SER A 116 1.02 3.65 -14.95
N THR A 117 -0.21 3.31 -15.36
CA THR A 117 -1.03 4.13 -16.25
C THR A 117 -1.67 5.32 -15.55
N ALA A 118 -1.51 5.45 -14.23
CA ALA A 118 -2.15 6.50 -13.45
C ALA A 118 -1.28 7.75 -13.39
N ASP A 119 -1.74 8.83 -14.00
CA ASP A 119 -1.08 10.15 -14.03
C ASP A 119 -0.79 10.72 -12.65
N TRP A 120 -1.48 10.27 -11.61
CA TRP A 120 -1.33 10.75 -10.24
C TRP A 120 -0.38 9.92 -9.37
N VAL A 121 0.24 8.86 -9.91
CA VAL A 121 1.17 7.99 -9.18
C VAL A 121 2.60 8.26 -9.62
N TRP A 122 3.52 8.34 -8.66
CA TRP A 122 4.96 8.33 -8.90
C TRP A 122 5.65 7.28 -8.04
N VAL A 123 6.55 6.52 -8.64
CA VAL A 123 7.43 5.58 -7.94
C VAL A 123 8.71 6.31 -7.57
N TYR A 124 8.99 6.43 -6.27
CA TYR A 124 10.15 7.15 -5.78
C TYR A 124 11.45 6.50 -6.27
N ASP A 125 12.33 7.31 -6.86
CA ASP A 125 13.48 6.80 -7.60
C ASP A 125 14.63 6.36 -6.70
N ASN A 126 14.75 6.96 -5.51
CA ASN A 126 15.87 6.75 -4.58
C ASN A 126 15.55 5.72 -3.48
N THR A 127 16.51 5.52 -2.58
CA THR A 127 16.38 4.61 -1.44
C THR A 127 15.31 5.10 -0.47
N GLU A 128 14.66 4.17 0.22
CA GLU A 128 13.73 4.48 1.31
C GLU A 128 14.41 5.36 2.37
N ALA A 129 15.66 5.06 2.72
CA ALA A 129 16.44 5.84 3.68
C ALA A 129 16.63 7.33 3.30
N SER A 130 16.66 7.65 2.00
CA SER A 130 16.80 9.04 1.53
C SER A 130 15.48 9.84 1.51
N TRP A 131 14.34 9.18 1.73
CA TRP A 131 13.04 9.81 1.67
C TRP A 131 12.85 10.99 2.63
N PRO A 132 13.24 10.92 3.93
CA PRO A 132 13.00 12.02 4.87
C PRO A 132 13.61 13.34 4.40
N GLU A 133 14.85 13.30 3.91
CA GLU A 133 15.55 14.49 3.39
C GLU A 133 14.85 15.03 2.13
N PHE A 134 14.51 14.14 1.20
CA PHE A 134 13.82 14.52 -0.03
C PHE A 134 12.44 15.14 0.25
N ARG A 135 11.67 14.55 1.17
CA ARG A 135 10.37 15.08 1.61
C ARG A 135 10.51 16.49 2.17
N ASN A 136 11.50 16.72 3.04
CA ASN A 136 11.72 18.04 3.64
C ASN A 136 12.05 19.10 2.57
N LYS A 137 12.88 18.74 1.57
CA LYS A 137 13.16 19.59 0.41
C LYS A 137 11.88 19.86 -0.39
N LEU A 138 11.05 18.85 -0.65
CA LEU A 138 9.79 18.99 -1.39
C LEU A 138 8.79 19.90 -0.69
N VAL A 139 8.54 19.68 0.59
CA VAL A 139 7.65 20.53 1.39
C VAL A 139 8.16 21.96 1.42
N SER A 140 9.47 22.16 1.63
CA SER A 140 10.07 23.50 1.69
C SER A 140 9.98 24.23 0.34
N GLU A 141 10.26 23.54 -0.76
CA GLU A 141 10.21 24.12 -2.10
C GLU A 141 8.78 24.52 -2.48
N VAL A 142 7.79 23.67 -2.18
CA VAL A 142 6.37 23.99 -2.40
C VAL A 142 5.92 25.14 -1.50
N LYS A 143 6.44 25.21 -0.26
CA LYS A 143 6.11 26.28 0.70
C LYS A 143 6.59 27.66 0.26
N LYS A 144 7.69 27.76 -0.49
CA LYS A 144 8.16 29.04 -1.09
C LYS A 144 7.09 29.70 -1.96
N ASP A 145 6.20 28.90 -2.54
CA ASP A 145 5.08 29.36 -3.34
C ASP A 145 3.78 29.55 -2.53
N GLY A 146 3.86 29.55 -1.20
CA GLY A 146 2.70 29.75 -0.31
C GLY A 146 1.75 28.55 -0.22
N ILE A 147 2.15 27.39 -0.73
CA ILE A 147 1.35 26.16 -0.74
C ILE A 147 1.71 25.30 0.47
N ASP A 148 0.70 24.77 1.19
CA ASP A 148 0.92 23.79 2.27
C ASP A 148 0.80 22.38 1.68
N LEU A 149 1.87 21.59 1.76
CA LEU A 149 1.92 20.21 1.28
C LEU A 149 2.11 19.26 2.47
N ARG A 150 1.21 18.28 2.61
CA ARG A 150 1.27 17.28 3.67
C ARG A 150 1.23 15.87 3.12
N CYS A 151 1.89 14.95 3.82
CA CYS A 151 1.83 13.53 3.51
C CYS A 151 0.81 12.83 4.40
N ILE A 152 0.05 11.91 3.83
CA ILE A 152 -0.79 10.94 4.54
C ILE A 152 -0.22 9.55 4.28
N LEU A 153 -0.01 8.74 5.31
CA LEU A 153 0.46 7.37 5.10
C LEU A 153 -0.69 6.46 4.64
N LEU A 154 -0.49 5.69 3.58
CA LEU A 154 -1.30 4.53 3.24
C LEU A 154 -0.61 3.26 3.75
N PHE A 155 -1.34 2.43 4.48
CA PHE A 155 -0.87 1.10 4.88
C PHE A 155 -1.96 0.04 4.70
N GLY A 156 -1.53 -1.21 4.50
CA GLY A 156 -2.42 -2.37 4.44
C GLY A 156 -3.10 -2.63 5.78
N PRO A 157 -4.32 -3.16 5.81
CA PRO A 157 -5.08 -3.30 7.06
C PRO A 157 -4.42 -4.24 8.07
N ASP A 158 -3.47 -5.08 7.64
CA ASP A 158 -2.64 -5.93 8.48
C ASP A 158 -1.74 -5.15 9.45
N ALA A 159 -1.53 -3.86 9.22
CA ALA A 159 -0.75 -2.98 10.08
C ALA A 159 -1.56 -2.37 11.25
N ILE A 160 -2.89 -2.55 11.30
CA ILE A 160 -3.71 -2.20 12.47
C ILE A 160 -3.99 -3.47 13.26
N THR A 161 -3.56 -3.50 14.51
CA THR A 161 -3.89 -4.56 15.46
C THR A 161 -4.65 -3.98 16.65
N ALA A 162 -5.27 -4.85 17.46
CA ALA A 162 -5.89 -4.42 18.73
C ALA A 162 -4.86 -3.79 19.70
N GLU A 163 -3.60 -4.17 19.56
CA GLU A 163 -2.50 -3.77 20.45
C GLU A 163 -1.71 -2.57 19.94
N GLY A 164 -1.83 -2.23 18.66
CA GLY A 164 -1.04 -1.17 18.04
C GLY A 164 -1.69 -0.60 16.77
N GLY A 165 -1.68 0.72 16.68
CA GLY A 165 -1.99 1.45 15.45
C GLY A 165 -0.71 1.85 14.70
N TYR A 166 -0.90 2.65 13.66
CA TYR A 166 0.18 3.30 12.92
C TYR A 166 1.05 4.24 13.79
N ASN A 167 2.37 4.25 13.57
CA ASN A 167 3.28 5.23 14.16
C ASN A 167 3.57 6.39 13.18
N PRO A 168 3.13 7.64 13.47
CA PRO A 168 3.33 8.82 12.64
C PRO A 168 4.79 9.23 12.40
N GLU A 169 5.69 8.85 13.30
CA GLU A 169 7.07 9.37 13.30
C GLU A 169 7.94 8.77 12.20
N CYS A 170 7.75 7.50 11.84
CA CYS A 170 8.67 6.82 10.90
C CYS A 170 8.57 7.32 9.45
N TRP A 171 7.50 8.04 9.12
CA TRP A 171 7.27 8.64 7.79
C TRP A 171 6.99 10.13 7.84
N ASP A 172 7.00 10.72 9.03
CA ASP A 172 6.54 12.09 9.32
C ASP A 172 5.18 12.40 8.64
N CYS A 173 4.24 11.46 8.74
CA CYS A 173 2.86 11.67 8.30
C CYS A 173 1.98 11.73 9.54
N GLY A 174 1.41 12.91 9.81
CA GLY A 174 0.52 13.11 10.95
C GLY A 174 -0.79 12.34 10.84
N ASP A 175 -1.24 12.03 9.62
CA ASP A 175 -2.45 11.25 9.36
C ASP A 175 -2.13 9.99 8.57
N ALA A 176 -3.01 9.00 8.67
CA ALA A 176 -2.93 7.80 7.87
C ALA A 176 -4.29 7.28 7.40
N ILE A 177 -4.26 6.48 6.34
CA ILE A 177 -5.43 5.85 5.72
C ILE A 177 -5.18 4.35 5.58
N THR A 178 -6.24 3.58 5.79
CA THR A 178 -6.29 2.15 5.49
C THR A 178 -7.63 1.76 4.86
N CYS A 179 -7.74 0.52 4.40
CA CYS A 179 -8.94 -0.02 3.77
C CYS A 179 -8.96 -1.55 3.89
N ASP A 180 -10.16 -2.13 3.84
CA ASP A 180 -10.42 -3.58 3.87
C ASP A 180 -10.40 -4.25 2.48
N THR A 181 -9.73 -3.67 1.48
CA THR A 181 -9.53 -4.30 0.17
C THR A 181 -8.78 -5.64 0.26
N GLU A 182 -8.15 -5.96 1.40
CA GLU A 182 -7.47 -7.23 1.68
C GLU A 182 -8.35 -8.24 2.44
N LEU A 183 -8.09 -9.54 2.25
CA LEU A 183 -9.07 -10.61 2.54
C LEU A 183 -9.37 -10.74 4.04
N ILE A 184 -8.37 -10.46 4.86
CA ILE A 184 -8.44 -10.61 6.32
C ILE A 184 -9.38 -9.57 6.90
N ALA A 185 -9.16 -8.28 6.62
CA ALA A 185 -10.00 -7.18 7.10
C ALA A 185 -11.48 -7.33 6.71
N HIS A 186 -11.73 -7.86 5.51
CA HIS A 186 -13.08 -8.19 5.07
C HIS A 186 -13.73 -9.32 5.87
N LYS A 187 -13.00 -10.40 6.17
CA LYS A 187 -13.55 -11.50 6.98
C LYS A 187 -13.97 -10.98 8.35
N ASP A 188 -13.19 -10.08 8.94
CA ASP A 188 -13.54 -9.48 10.23
C ASP A 188 -14.76 -8.57 10.12
N ARG A 189 -14.87 -7.79 9.03
CA ARG A 189 -16.05 -6.96 8.76
C ARG A 189 -17.32 -7.80 8.51
N LEU A 190 -17.25 -8.88 7.73
CA LEU A 190 -18.36 -9.80 7.52
C LEU A 190 -18.78 -10.49 8.82
N ARG A 191 -17.81 -10.92 9.64
CA ARG A 191 -18.10 -11.48 10.97
C ARG A 191 -18.81 -10.46 11.86
N TYR A 192 -18.38 -9.21 11.81
CA TYR A 192 -19.02 -8.13 12.54
C TYR A 192 -20.45 -7.88 12.05
N GLU A 193 -20.67 -7.82 10.73
CA GLU A 193 -22.01 -7.71 10.13
C GLU A 193 -22.92 -8.88 10.51
N GLN A 194 -22.44 -10.12 10.37
CA GLN A 194 -23.18 -11.32 10.76
C GLN A 194 -23.54 -11.31 12.25
N GLY A 195 -22.61 -10.87 13.10
CA GLY A 195 -22.86 -10.70 14.53
C GLY A 195 -23.93 -9.65 14.84
N LEU A 196 -23.94 -8.53 14.12
CA LEU A 196 -25.00 -7.51 14.27
C LEU A 196 -26.36 -8.04 13.84
N ARG A 197 -26.42 -8.76 12.71
CA ARG A 197 -27.66 -9.39 12.22
C ARG A 197 -28.18 -10.44 13.20
N ALA A 198 -27.32 -11.28 13.76
CA ALA A 198 -27.68 -12.27 14.76
C ALA A 198 -28.24 -11.62 16.04
N ARG A 199 -27.56 -10.59 16.58
CA ARG A 199 -28.04 -9.86 17.77
C ARG A 199 -29.36 -9.13 17.53
N ALA A 200 -29.58 -8.61 16.32
CA ALA A 200 -30.84 -7.98 15.94
C ALA A 200 -31.99 -9.00 15.94
N GLN A 201 -31.74 -10.25 15.55
CA GLN A 201 -32.70 -11.35 15.58
C GLN A 201 -32.97 -11.85 17.02
N GLU A 202 -31.94 -11.95 17.86
CA GLU A 202 -32.05 -12.41 19.26
C GLU A 202 -32.81 -11.41 20.16
N ASN A 203 -32.67 -10.10 19.93
CA ASN A 203 -33.30 -9.06 20.75
C ASN A 203 -34.76 -8.72 20.34
N GLY A 204 -35.48 -9.66 19.70
CA GLY A 204 -36.89 -9.47 19.34
C GLY A 204 -37.11 -8.52 18.15
N GLY A 205 -36.11 -8.38 17.28
CA GLY A 205 -36.18 -7.52 16.11
C GLY A 205 -35.78 -6.08 16.44
N ALA A 206 -34.47 -5.80 16.45
CA ALA A 206 -34.06 -4.42 16.16
C ALA A 206 -34.73 -4.02 14.84
N SER A 207 -35.37 -2.85 14.80
CA SER A 207 -36.08 -2.43 13.59
C SER A 207 -35.14 -2.49 12.38
N GLU A 208 -35.66 -2.85 11.21
CA GLU A 208 -34.87 -2.96 9.99
C GLU A 208 -34.14 -1.64 9.69
N GLU A 209 -34.71 -0.51 10.12
CA GLU A 209 -34.10 0.82 10.10
C GLU A 209 -32.90 0.93 11.04
N ALA A 210 -32.96 0.41 12.28
CA ALA A 210 -31.82 0.43 13.20
C ALA A 210 -30.65 -0.43 12.69
N LEU A 211 -30.96 -1.60 12.12
CA LEU A 211 -29.97 -2.43 11.45
C LEU A 211 -29.37 -1.70 10.24
N LYS A 212 -30.20 -1.06 9.41
CA LYS A 212 -29.75 -0.27 8.27
C LYS A 212 -28.83 0.87 8.69
N VAL A 213 -29.15 1.61 9.75
CA VAL A 213 -28.28 2.68 10.28
C VAL A 213 -26.91 2.13 10.73
N HIS A 214 -26.88 0.97 11.39
CA HIS A 214 -25.62 0.34 11.78
C HIS A 214 -24.81 -0.18 10.59
N LEU A 215 -25.46 -0.75 9.59
CA LEU A 215 -24.81 -1.15 8.35
C LEU A 215 -24.27 0.08 7.60
N ASP A 216 -25.08 1.11 7.41
CA ASP A 216 -24.66 2.38 6.78
C ASP A 216 -23.42 2.96 7.47
N HIS A 217 -23.34 2.86 8.81
CA HIS A 217 -22.15 3.26 9.55
C HIS A 217 -20.92 2.41 9.20
N ILE A 218 -21.06 1.10 9.10
CA ILE A 218 -19.99 0.17 8.68
C ILE A 218 -19.57 0.41 7.22
N TYR A 219 -20.47 0.86 6.35
CA TYR A 219 -20.21 1.21 4.95
C TYR A 219 -19.77 2.67 4.75
N SER A 220 -19.64 3.44 5.83
CA SER A 220 -19.16 4.82 5.80
C SER A 220 -17.66 4.94 6.13
N ILE A 221 -17.05 6.05 5.71
CA ILE A 221 -15.68 6.40 6.10
C ILE A 221 -15.64 6.60 7.61
N SER A 222 -14.81 5.81 8.30
CA SER A 222 -14.58 5.95 9.73
C SER A 222 -13.28 6.73 9.98
N ILE A 223 -13.30 7.70 10.90
CA ILE A 223 -12.11 8.47 11.28
C ILE A 223 -11.88 8.28 12.78
N CYS A 224 -10.74 7.68 13.12
CA CYS A 224 -10.33 7.46 14.50
C CYS A 224 -9.15 8.36 14.85
N ARG A 225 -9.21 9.04 15.99
CA ARG A 225 -8.07 9.81 16.51
C ARG A 225 -7.20 8.93 17.38
N GLN A 226 -5.90 8.93 17.10
CA GLN A 226 -4.95 8.19 17.92
C GLN A 226 -4.87 8.79 19.33
N SER A 227 -5.05 7.93 20.34
CA SER A 227 -5.03 8.33 21.75
C SER A 227 -3.65 8.17 22.39
N ARG A 228 -2.87 7.17 21.96
CA ARG A 228 -1.63 6.73 22.61
C ARG A 228 -0.34 7.24 21.98
N VAL A 229 -0.36 7.69 20.72
CA VAL A 229 0.86 8.09 19.99
C VAL A 229 0.90 9.61 19.83
N LYS A 230 2.07 10.23 20.05
CA LYS A 230 2.33 11.65 19.81
C LYS A 230 3.23 11.81 18.58
N PRO A 231 3.01 12.84 17.72
CA PRO A 231 1.86 13.72 17.70
C PRO A 231 0.56 12.93 17.43
N LYS A 232 -0.56 13.39 18.00
CA LYS A 232 -1.85 12.70 17.88
C LYS A 232 -2.39 12.87 16.45
N GLY A 233 -2.28 11.80 15.66
CA GLY A 233 -2.80 11.72 14.30
C GLY A 233 -4.23 11.21 14.20
N THR A 234 -4.75 11.20 12.96
CA THR A 234 -5.97 10.44 12.63
C THR A 234 -5.66 9.23 11.75
N VAL A 235 -6.40 8.15 11.98
CA VAL A 235 -6.46 6.98 11.09
C VAL A 235 -7.84 6.99 10.45
N ARG A 236 -7.87 7.09 9.14
CA ARG A 236 -9.09 7.03 8.34
C ARG A 236 -9.23 5.64 7.72
N PHE A 237 -10.36 5.00 7.94
CA PHE A 237 -10.71 3.74 7.32
C PHE A 237 -11.67 3.98 6.16
N ILE A 238 -11.28 3.55 4.97
CA ILE A 238 -12.11 3.62 3.76
C ILE A 238 -12.72 2.24 3.52
N PRO A 239 -14.04 2.07 3.60
CA PRO A 239 -14.67 0.81 3.28
C PRO A 239 -14.53 0.51 1.78
N CYS A 240 -14.25 -0.74 1.45
CA CYS A 240 -14.32 -1.25 0.09
C CYS A 240 -15.76 -1.67 -0.23
N ASP A 241 -16.14 -1.49 -1.49
CA ASP A 241 -17.37 -2.03 -2.05
C ASP A 241 -17.21 -3.54 -2.23
N LEU A 242 -18.01 -4.29 -1.48
CA LEU A 242 -17.91 -5.75 -1.36
C LEU A 242 -18.27 -6.45 -2.67
N ASP A 243 -19.22 -5.90 -3.43
CA ASP A 243 -19.72 -6.50 -4.68
C ASP A 243 -18.71 -6.36 -5.83
N LYS A 244 -17.82 -5.37 -5.73
CA LYS A 244 -16.79 -5.09 -6.73
C LYS A 244 -15.49 -5.85 -6.48
N ARG A 245 -15.44 -6.69 -5.44
CA ARG A 245 -14.22 -7.35 -5.02
C ARG A 245 -14.04 -8.71 -5.72
N PRO A 246 -12.82 -9.01 -6.24
CA PRO A 246 -12.54 -10.35 -6.74
C PRO A 246 -12.56 -11.37 -5.59
N THR A 247 -13.26 -12.49 -5.82
CA THR A 247 -13.45 -13.61 -4.87
C THR A 247 -12.12 -14.20 -4.38
N ASN A 248 -11.05 -14.03 -5.16
CA ASN A 248 -9.71 -14.53 -4.84
C ASN A 248 -8.67 -13.41 -5.06
N PRO A 249 -8.54 -12.47 -4.10
CA PRO A 249 -7.68 -11.31 -4.24
C PRO A 249 -6.20 -11.72 -4.35
N PRO A 250 -5.41 -11.03 -5.19
CA PRO A 250 -3.99 -11.31 -5.32
C PRO A 250 -3.25 -11.00 -4.01
N SER A 251 -2.29 -11.84 -3.66
CA SER A 251 -1.40 -11.63 -2.51
C SER A 251 0.01 -12.10 -2.82
N CYS A 252 1.00 -11.50 -2.14
CA CYS A 252 2.39 -11.94 -2.26
C CYS A 252 2.58 -13.43 -1.92
N THR A 253 1.79 -13.98 -1.00
CA THR A 253 1.85 -15.41 -0.65
C THR A 253 1.35 -16.29 -1.78
N LYS A 254 0.23 -15.93 -2.43
CA LYS A 254 -0.29 -16.66 -3.58
C LYS A 254 0.69 -16.64 -4.75
N ILE A 255 1.33 -15.50 -5.00
CA ILE A 255 2.36 -15.37 -6.04
C ILE A 255 3.54 -16.31 -5.76
N ARG A 256 4.03 -16.34 -4.53
CA ARG A 256 5.10 -17.28 -4.14
C ARG A 256 4.68 -18.74 -4.32
N GLN A 257 3.47 -19.11 -3.94
CA GLN A 257 2.94 -20.46 -4.14
C GLN A 257 2.88 -20.86 -5.62
N VAL A 258 2.47 -19.94 -6.51
CA VAL A 258 2.49 -20.20 -7.96
C VAL A 258 3.91 -20.51 -8.42
N ILE A 259 4.88 -19.74 -7.97
CA ILE A 259 6.28 -19.87 -8.40
C ILE A 259 6.93 -21.13 -7.82
N GLU A 260 6.62 -21.47 -6.57
CA GLU A 260 7.17 -22.65 -5.91
C GLU A 260 6.59 -23.96 -6.47
N ASN A 261 5.30 -23.97 -6.84
CA ASN A 261 4.55 -25.20 -7.11
C ASN A 261 4.11 -25.38 -8.57
N SER A 262 4.40 -24.43 -9.47
CA SER A 262 4.01 -24.53 -10.89
C SER A 262 5.25 -24.55 -11.80
N PRO A 263 5.21 -25.30 -12.92
CA PRO A 263 6.26 -25.29 -13.92
C PRO A 263 6.36 -23.89 -14.58
N HIS A 264 7.54 -23.55 -15.09
CA HIS A 264 7.87 -22.21 -15.60
C HIS A 264 6.96 -21.79 -16.77
N GLU A 265 6.54 -22.74 -17.59
CA GLU A 265 5.68 -22.54 -18.77
C GLU A 265 4.28 -22.07 -18.38
N GLU A 266 3.84 -22.36 -17.15
CA GLU A 266 2.52 -21.96 -16.65
C GLU A 266 2.54 -20.62 -15.92
N TRP A 267 3.72 -20.06 -15.61
CA TRP A 267 3.83 -18.85 -14.80
C TRP A 267 3.12 -17.66 -15.44
N GLU A 268 3.26 -17.45 -16.74
CA GLU A 268 2.64 -16.31 -17.43
C GLU A 268 1.12 -16.34 -17.29
N LYS A 269 0.52 -17.49 -17.62
CA LYS A 269 -0.94 -17.69 -17.49
C LYS A 269 -1.42 -17.54 -16.04
N LYS A 270 -0.69 -18.09 -15.05
CA LYS A 270 -1.09 -18.08 -13.64
C LYS A 270 -0.85 -16.75 -12.92
N LEU A 271 0.12 -15.96 -13.38
CA LEU A 271 0.45 -14.66 -12.81
C LEU A 271 -0.27 -13.50 -13.52
N GLN A 272 -0.87 -13.74 -14.69
CA GLN A 272 -1.72 -12.79 -15.38
C GLN A 272 -2.87 -12.30 -14.47
N GLY A 273 -3.04 -10.98 -14.38
CA GLY A 273 -4.05 -10.37 -13.50
C GLY A 273 -3.74 -10.46 -12.00
N VAL A 274 -2.60 -11.07 -11.62
CA VAL A 274 -2.16 -11.17 -10.23
C VAL A 274 -1.04 -10.15 -9.97
N VAL A 275 0.07 -10.24 -10.70
CA VAL A 275 1.18 -9.28 -10.61
C VAL A 275 0.95 -8.09 -11.54
N LEU A 276 1.59 -6.95 -11.25
CA LEU A 276 1.37 -5.73 -12.06
C LEU A 276 1.94 -5.83 -13.47
N ASN A 277 3.13 -6.43 -13.64
CA ASN A 277 3.75 -6.63 -14.95
C ASN A 277 4.26 -8.08 -15.05
N PRO A 278 3.42 -9.03 -15.51
CA PRO A 278 3.75 -10.45 -15.53
C PRO A 278 4.99 -10.77 -16.37
N SER A 279 5.08 -10.25 -17.59
CA SER A 279 6.18 -10.56 -18.50
C SER A 279 7.53 -10.06 -17.96
N LEU A 280 7.60 -8.81 -17.48
CA LEU A 280 8.82 -8.27 -16.86
C LEU A 280 9.16 -9.01 -15.55
N PHE A 281 8.16 -9.38 -14.75
CA PHE A 281 8.38 -10.13 -13.52
C PHE A 281 8.98 -11.51 -13.82
N ILE A 282 8.45 -12.23 -14.81
CA ILE A 282 8.97 -13.55 -15.21
C ILE A 282 10.40 -13.43 -15.74
N GLN A 283 10.73 -12.38 -16.50
CA GLN A 283 12.10 -12.10 -16.90
C GLN A 283 13.02 -11.97 -15.67
N TYR A 284 12.61 -11.17 -14.68
CA TYR A 284 13.38 -11.04 -13.44
C TYR A 284 13.52 -12.33 -12.66
N LEU A 285 12.51 -13.21 -12.65
CA LEU A 285 12.58 -14.51 -12.00
C LEU A 285 13.61 -15.43 -12.66
N LYS A 286 13.69 -15.43 -14.00
CA LYS A 286 14.67 -16.23 -14.76
C LYS A 286 16.13 -15.83 -14.48
N GLU A 287 16.34 -14.58 -14.11
CA GLU A 287 17.66 -14.03 -13.76
C GLU A 287 18.05 -14.26 -12.29
N LEU A 288 17.14 -14.79 -11.46
CA LEU A 288 17.44 -15.12 -10.07
C LEU A 288 18.13 -16.48 -9.96
N PRO A 289 18.88 -16.73 -8.87
CA PRO A 289 19.38 -18.07 -8.58
C PRO A 289 18.23 -19.10 -8.58
N PRO A 290 18.50 -20.36 -8.97
CA PRO A 290 17.48 -21.40 -9.04
C PRO A 290 16.63 -21.43 -7.77
N ILE A 291 15.33 -21.22 -7.95
CA ILE A 291 14.39 -21.28 -6.84
C ILE A 291 14.35 -22.74 -6.41
N LYS A 292 14.74 -23.03 -5.18
CA LYS A 292 14.65 -24.39 -4.64
C LYS A 292 13.17 -24.77 -4.59
N HIS A 293 12.72 -25.56 -5.54
CA HIS A 293 11.41 -26.22 -5.45
C HIS A 293 11.42 -27.07 -4.18
N LYS A 294 10.48 -26.81 -3.28
CA LYS A 294 10.19 -27.80 -2.25
C LYS A 294 9.50 -28.95 -2.99
N ASN A 295 10.14 -30.11 -3.04
CA ASN A 295 9.39 -31.33 -3.33
C ASN A 295 8.21 -31.38 -2.34
N PRO A 296 7.02 -31.85 -2.78
CA PRO A 296 5.89 -32.04 -1.90
C PRO A 296 6.19 -33.21 -0.96
N THR A 297 7.00 -32.98 0.07
CA THR A 297 7.24 -33.94 1.14
C THR A 297 6.78 -33.36 2.48
N GLU A 298 5.70 -33.99 2.94
CA GLU A 298 5.17 -34.14 4.28
C GLU A 298 4.76 -32.89 5.10
N PRO A 299 3.57 -32.94 5.74
CA PRO A 299 3.11 -31.87 6.61
C PRO A 299 4.06 -31.76 7.81
N LYS A 300 4.64 -30.56 8.00
CA LYS A 300 5.36 -30.25 9.23
C LYS A 300 4.34 -30.13 10.36
N GLU A 301 4.32 -31.12 11.25
CA GLU A 301 3.71 -30.96 12.58
C GLU A 301 4.33 -29.74 13.26
N PHE A 302 3.50 -28.75 13.55
CA PHE A 302 3.87 -27.61 14.36
C PHE A 302 3.95 -28.10 15.81
N LYS A 303 5.14 -28.50 16.27
CA LYS A 303 5.38 -28.67 17.70
C LYS A 303 5.63 -27.28 18.29
N GLU A 304 4.60 -26.70 18.92
CA GLU A 304 4.76 -25.56 19.81
C GLU A 304 5.85 -25.88 20.83
N THR A 305 6.88 -25.04 20.90
CA THR A 305 7.91 -25.16 21.94
C THR A 305 7.41 -24.48 23.21
N LYS A 306 7.82 -24.99 24.37
CA LYS A 306 7.42 -24.46 25.69
C LYS A 306 7.73 -22.96 25.88
N ASP A 307 8.63 -22.39 25.07
CA ASP A 307 8.95 -20.96 25.07
C ASP A 307 7.84 -20.08 24.48
N ASP A 308 6.98 -20.63 23.62
CA ASP A 308 5.83 -19.89 23.05
C ASP A 308 4.67 -19.77 24.05
N LEU A 309 4.57 -20.70 25.01
CA LEU A 309 3.61 -20.62 26.12
C LEU A 309 4.02 -19.63 27.21
N ALA A 310 5.32 -19.36 27.39
CA ALA A 310 5.83 -18.49 28.44
C ALA A 310 5.66 -16.98 28.15
N LYS A 311 5.30 -16.60 26.92
CA LYS A 311 5.09 -15.20 26.50
C LYS A 311 3.63 -14.76 26.52
N ARG A 312 2.73 -15.60 27.03
CA ARG A 312 1.28 -15.34 27.10
C ARG A 312 0.73 -15.11 28.52
N ASN A 313 1.59 -14.94 29.52
CA ASN A 313 1.19 -14.51 30.86
C ASN A 313 1.77 -13.14 31.19
#